data_AF-A0A1J4YSE1-F1
#
_entry.id   AF-A0A1J4YSE1-F1
#
_cell.length_a   1.000
_cell.length_b   1.000
_cell.length_c   1.000
_cell.angle_alpha   90.00
_cell.angle_beta   90.00
_cell.angle_gamma   90.00
#
_symmetry.space_group_name_H-M   'P 1'
#
loop_
_entity.id
_entity.type
_entity.pdbx_description
1 polymer ?
#
loop_
_entity_poly.entity_id
_entity_poly.type
_entity_poly.pdbx_seq_one_letter_code
_entity_poly.pdbx_strand_id
1 'polypeptide(L)'
;MEIIFVDTSAMYAYFDKSDNEHAITISQIQEIQIPLVTTNYVIDETITLLARNLGTHLAYKIGTDLLNEYFAKIIRVSLDDEKNALEILHKYSDKKFSFTDCISFAIMEKMKIKSAFSFDEHFKQYGKFIIIP
;
A
#
# COMPACT_ATOMS: atom_id res chain seq x y z
N MET A 1 -12.41 -14.77 4.25
CA MET A 1 -12.73 -13.85 3.15
C MET A 1 -11.43 -13.53 2.46
N GLU A 2 -11.39 -13.66 1.14
CA GLU A 2 -10.24 -13.21 0.36
C GLU A 2 -10.27 -11.67 0.33
N ILE A 3 -9.12 -11.03 0.55
CA ILE A 3 -8.93 -9.58 0.51
C ILE A 3 -7.55 -9.30 -0.09
N ILE A 4 -7.40 -8.15 -0.75
CA ILE A 4 -6.13 -7.73 -1.36
C ILE A 4 -5.61 -6.52 -0.60
N PHE A 5 -4.34 -6.57 -0.21
CA PHE A 5 -3.65 -5.42 0.36
C PHE A 5 -3.23 -4.47 -0.76
N VAL A 6 -3.49 -3.18 -0.64
CA VAL A 6 -3.04 -2.17 -1.61
C VAL A 6 -1.91 -1.35 -1.00
N ASP A 7 -0.80 -1.33 -1.71
CA ASP A 7 0.42 -0.60 -1.37
C ASP A 7 0.41 0.83 -1.96
N THR A 8 1.31 1.68 -1.45
CA THR A 8 1.50 3.05 -1.91
C THR A 8 1.76 3.13 -3.41
N SER A 9 2.58 2.23 -3.97
CA SER A 9 2.92 2.24 -5.39
C SER A 9 1.68 2.09 -6.29
N ALA A 10 0.79 1.16 -5.97
CA ALA A 10 -0.46 0.94 -6.70
C ALA A 10 -1.46 2.09 -6.48
N MET A 11 -1.56 2.62 -5.26
CA MET A 11 -2.40 3.79 -5.01
C MET A 11 -1.92 5.01 -5.80
N TYR A 12 -0.62 5.27 -5.80
CA TYR A 12 -0.04 6.41 -6.50
C TYR A 12 -0.29 6.29 -8.01
N ALA A 13 0.00 5.13 -8.61
CA ALA A 13 -0.25 4.86 -10.03
C ALA A 13 -1.73 4.99 -10.41
N TYR A 14 -2.66 4.64 -9.51
CA TYR A 14 -4.09 4.84 -9.76
C TYR A 14 -4.47 6.32 -9.90
N PHE A 15 -3.91 7.20 -9.07
CA PHE A 15 -4.30 8.61 -9.05
C PHE A 15 -3.47 9.51 -9.98
N ASP A 16 -2.20 9.19 -10.22
CA ASP A 16 -1.35 9.92 -11.14
C ASP A 16 -1.56 9.40 -12.57
N LYS A 17 -2.32 10.16 -13.37
CA LYS A 17 -2.60 9.82 -14.77
C LYS A 17 -1.37 9.79 -15.67
N SER A 18 -0.25 10.37 -15.22
CA SER A 18 1.01 10.39 -15.95
C SER A 18 1.96 9.26 -15.53
N ASP A 19 1.59 8.49 -14.51
CA ASP A 19 2.38 7.34 -14.07
C ASP A 19 2.39 6.26 -15.16
N ASN A 20 3.55 5.62 -15.36
CA ASN A 20 3.73 4.59 -16.36
C ASN A 20 2.82 3.38 -16.10
N GLU A 21 2.52 3.10 -14.83
CA GLU A 21 1.69 1.99 -14.40
C GLU A 21 0.20 2.36 -14.28
N HIS A 22 -0.19 3.60 -14.64
CA HIS A 22 -1.58 4.05 -14.54
C HIS A 22 -2.54 3.17 -15.35
N ALA A 23 -2.18 2.88 -16.61
CA ALA A 23 -3.06 2.12 -17.51
C ALA A 23 -3.32 0.69 -17.01
N ILE A 24 -2.27 -0.01 -16.59
CA ILE A 24 -2.39 -1.36 -16.03
C ILE A 24 -3.17 -1.33 -14.71
N THR A 25 -2.90 -0.34 -13.85
CA THR A 25 -3.61 -0.16 -12.58
C THR A 25 -5.11 -0.02 -12.75
N ILE A 26 -5.55 0.80 -13.72
CA ILE A 26 -6.97 0.98 -14.03
C ILE A 26 -7.61 -0.32 -14.53
N SER A 27 -6.92 -1.08 -15.40
CA SER A 27 -7.44 -2.36 -15.89
C SER A 27 -7.60 -3.39 -14.76
N GLN A 28 -6.61 -3.48 -13.87
CA GLN A 28 -6.61 -4.43 -12.75
C GLN A 28 -7.72 -4.12 -11.75
N ILE A 29 -7.90 -2.85 -11.37
CA ILE A 29 -8.97 -2.44 -10.45
C ILE A 29 -10.36 -2.73 -11.00
N GLN A 30 -10.56 -2.68 -12.33
CA GLN A 30 -11.84 -3.03 -12.93
C GLN A 30 -12.14 -4.54 -12.84
N GLU A 31 -11.10 -5.38 -12.84
CA GLU A 31 -11.23 -6.84 -12.73
C GLU A 31 -11.34 -7.32 -11.27
N ILE A 32 -10.77 -6.57 -10.31
CA ILE A 32 -10.82 -6.93 -8.89
C ILE A 32 -12.25 -6.77 -8.34
N GLN A 33 -12.89 -7.91 -8.05
CA GLN A 33 -14.20 -7.99 -7.38
C GLN A 33 -14.10 -8.28 -5.87
N ILE A 34 -12.88 -8.28 -5.35
CA ILE A 34 -12.55 -8.66 -3.98
C ILE A 34 -12.26 -7.39 -3.17
N PRO A 35 -12.64 -7.29 -1.89
CA PRO A 35 -12.39 -6.09 -1.10
C PRO A 35 -10.91 -5.73 -0.98
N LEU A 36 -10.63 -4.44 -1.16
CA LEU A 36 -9.31 -3.84 -0.99
C LEU A 36 -9.13 -3.34 0.45
N VAL A 37 -7.96 -3.58 1.01
CA VAL A 37 -7.54 -3.07 2.32
C VAL A 37 -6.17 -2.41 2.22
N THR A 38 -5.86 -1.52 3.15
CA THR A 38 -4.54 -0.87 3.26
C THR A 38 -4.27 -0.47 4.71
N THR A 39 -3.15 0.17 5.01
CA THR A 39 -2.85 0.73 6.34
C THR A 39 -2.91 2.25 6.36
N ASN A 40 -3.09 2.84 7.54
CA ASN A 40 -2.94 4.29 7.70
C ASN A 40 -1.52 4.81 7.37
N TYR A 41 -0.50 3.96 7.37
CA TYR A 41 0.87 4.31 6.97
C TYR A 41 1.00 4.43 5.44
N VAL A 42 0.38 3.52 4.70
CA VAL A 42 0.27 3.63 3.23
C VAL A 42 -0.53 4.88 2.84
N ILE A 43 -1.60 5.21 3.57
CA ILE A 43 -2.36 6.44 3.33
C ILE A 43 -1.49 7.69 3.54
N ASP A 44 -0.73 7.76 4.64
CA ASP A 44 0.21 8.86 4.91
C ASP A 44 1.23 9.01 3.77
N GLU A 45 1.91 7.93 3.43
CA GLU A 45 2.94 7.94 2.39
C GLU A 45 2.36 8.33 1.02
N THR A 46 1.20 7.78 0.66
CA THR A 46 0.49 8.13 -0.58
C THR A 46 0.16 9.61 -0.64
N ILE A 47 -0.46 10.17 0.40
CA ILE A 47 -0.82 11.60 0.44
C ILE A 47 0.43 12.48 0.36
N THR A 48 1.49 12.11 1.09
CA THR A 48 2.76 12.82 1.10
C THR A 48 3.42 12.81 -0.29
N LEU A 49 3.43 11.66 -0.98
CA LEU A 49 3.96 11.57 -2.35
C LEU A 49 3.15 12.38 -3.35
N LEU A 50 1.82 12.29 -3.30
CA LEU A 50 0.93 13.09 -4.15
C LEU A 50 1.16 14.59 -3.93
N ALA A 51 1.29 15.04 -2.69
CA ALA A 51 1.53 16.45 -2.37
C ALA A 51 2.88 16.92 -2.92
N ARG A 52 3.91 16.08 -2.81
CA ARG A 52 5.26 16.36 -3.30
C ARG A 52 5.33 16.43 -4.82
N ASN A 53 4.65 15.53 -5.53
CA ASN A 53 4.84 15.36 -6.98
C ASN A 53 3.75 16.07 -7.80
N LEU A 54 2.51 16.10 -7.32
CA LEU A 54 1.35 16.61 -8.05
C LEU A 54 0.73 17.88 -7.42
N GLY A 55 1.25 18.29 -6.27
CA GLY A 55 0.83 19.49 -5.57
C GLY A 55 -0.24 19.27 -4.50
N THR A 56 -0.25 20.17 -3.51
CA THR A 56 -1.04 20.05 -2.29
C THR A 56 -2.55 20.06 -2.51
N HIS A 57 -3.04 20.80 -3.51
CA HIS A 57 -4.47 20.86 -3.81
C HIS A 57 -5.02 19.51 -4.28
N LEU A 58 -4.31 18.83 -5.19
CA LEU A 58 -4.73 17.52 -5.68
C LEU A 58 -4.61 16.47 -4.56
N ALA A 59 -3.52 16.51 -3.80
CA ALA A 59 -3.31 15.63 -2.66
C ALA A 59 -4.39 15.78 -1.58
N TYR A 60 -4.87 17.01 -1.31
CA TYR A 60 -5.98 17.24 -0.37
C TYR A 60 -7.26 16.55 -0.84
N LYS A 61 -7.61 16.71 -2.13
CA LYS A 61 -8.82 16.10 -2.69
C LYS A 61 -8.74 14.57 -2.61
N ILE A 62 -7.67 13.98 -3.13
CA ILE A 62 -7.48 12.52 -3.12
C ILE A 62 -7.37 11.99 -1.68
N GLY A 63 -6.60 12.68 -0.83
CA GLY A 63 -6.43 12.31 0.57
C GLY A 63 -7.74 12.30 1.35
N THR A 64 -8.66 13.20 1.02
CA THR A 64 -10.01 13.21 1.60
C THR A 64 -10.79 11.95 1.21
N ASP A 65 -10.74 11.54 -0.05
CA ASP A 65 -11.41 10.33 -0.53
C ASP A 65 -10.79 9.07 0.10
N LEU A 66 -9.46 9.03 0.20
CA LEU A 66 -8.72 7.96 0.85
C LEU A 66 -9.09 7.81 2.33
N LEU A 67 -9.11 8.92 3.08
CA LEU A 67 -9.44 8.91 4.51
C LEU A 67 -10.91 8.54 4.80
N ASN A 68 -11.81 8.76 3.84
CA ASN A 68 -13.20 8.29 3.90
C ASN A 68 -13.38 6.84 3.42
N GLU A 69 -12.28 6.12 3.16
CA GLU A 69 -12.26 4.72 2.70
C GLU A 69 -13.01 4.48 1.39
N TYR A 70 -13.07 5.47 0.50
CA TYR A 70 -13.76 5.32 -0.80
C TYR A 70 -12.99 4.43 -1.80
N PHE A 71 -11.71 4.18 -1.54
CA PHE A 71 -10.86 3.33 -2.37
C PHE A 71 -10.57 1.96 -1.72
N ALA A 72 -10.14 1.95 -0.46
CA ALA A 72 -9.83 0.74 0.30
C ALA A 72 -10.17 0.92 1.78
N LYS A 73 -10.46 -0.18 2.48
CA LYS A 73 -10.63 -0.16 3.94
C LYS A 73 -9.30 0.06 4.64
N ILE A 74 -9.28 0.96 5.63
CA ILE A 74 -8.07 1.32 6.36
C ILE A 74 -7.97 0.45 7.61
N ILE A 75 -6.92 -0.36 7.65
CA ILE A 75 -6.48 -1.06 8.85
C ILE A 75 -5.67 -0.07 9.68
N ARG A 76 -6.17 0.26 10.87
CA ARG A 76 -5.46 1.10 11.84
C ARG A 76 -4.39 0.26 12.54
N VAL A 77 -3.14 0.61 12.28
CA VAL A 77 -1.95 -0.04 12.84
C VAL A 77 -1.88 0.23 14.34
N SER A 78 -1.65 -0.82 15.12
CA SER A 78 -1.45 -0.73 16.57
C SER A 78 0.03 -0.63 16.92
N LEU A 79 0.34 -0.24 18.16
CA LEU A 79 1.72 -0.20 18.65
C LEU A 79 2.42 -1.57 18.57
N ASP A 80 1.69 -2.67 18.74
CA ASP A 80 2.30 -4.00 18.62
C ASP A 80 2.59 -4.37 17.17
N ASP A 81 1.79 -3.85 16.22
CA ASP A 81 2.09 -3.99 14.80
C ASP A 81 3.35 -3.19 14.43
N GLU A 82 3.53 -2.00 14.99
CA GLU A 82 4.73 -1.17 14.82
C GLU A 82 5.98 -1.84 15.37
N LYS A 83 5.90 -2.45 16.56
CA LYS A 83 7.01 -3.22 17.14
C LYS A 83 7.36 -4.41 16.26
N ASN A 84 6.36 -5.16 15.77
CA ASN A 84 6.60 -6.29 14.88
C ASN A 84 7.23 -5.83 13.56
N ALA A 85 6.77 -4.72 12.98
CA ALA A 85 7.38 -4.13 11.79
C ALA A 85 8.83 -3.70 12.04
N LEU A 86 9.15 -3.18 13.23
CA LEU A 86 10.51 -2.81 13.60
C LEU A 86 11.44 -4.04 13.66
N GLU A 87 10.94 -5.16 14.18
CA GLU A 87 11.67 -6.43 14.17
C GLU A 87 11.88 -6.97 12.74
N ILE A 88 10.87 -6.83 11.86
CA ILE A 88 11.02 -7.15 10.43
C ILE A 88 12.10 -6.28 9.80
N LEU A 89 12.07 -4.97 10.02
CA LEU A 89 13.07 -4.03 9.49
C LEU A 89 14.48 -4.40 9.94
N HIS A 90 14.66 -4.76 11.22
CA HIS A 90 15.95 -5.22 11.74
C HIS A 90 16.41 -6.54 11.11
N LYS A 91 15.49 -7.51 11.01
CA LYS A 91 15.77 -8.85 10.44
C LYS A 91 16.18 -8.79 8.98
N TYR A 92 15.63 -7.88 8.20
CA TYR A 92 15.93 -7.67 6.78
C TYR A 92 16.81 -6.43 6.57
N SER A 93 17.79 -6.22 7.45
CA SER A 93 18.70 -5.07 7.41
C SER A 93 19.65 -5.04 6.20
N ASP A 94 19.74 -6.14 5.43
CA ASP A 94 20.42 -6.19 4.13
C ASP A 94 19.55 -5.63 2.98
N LYS A 95 18.26 -5.39 3.23
CA LYS A 95 17.29 -4.82 2.28
C LYS A 95 17.05 -3.34 2.55
N LYS A 96 16.52 -2.64 1.55
CA LYS A 96 16.17 -1.21 1.62
C LYS A 96 14.68 -0.98 1.87
N PHE A 97 14.07 -1.83 2.68
CA PHE A 97 12.66 -1.68 3.04
C PHE A 97 12.44 -0.37 3.80
N SER A 98 11.39 0.34 3.43
CA SER A 98 10.87 1.41 4.27
C SER A 98 10.22 0.83 5.52
N PHE A 99 9.95 1.68 6.51
CA PHE A 99 9.14 1.25 7.65
C PHE A 99 7.70 0.96 7.22
N THR A 100 7.16 1.71 6.24
CA THR A 100 5.83 1.47 5.65
C THR A 100 5.73 0.06 5.04
N ASP A 101 6.75 -0.40 4.32
CA ASP A 101 6.83 -1.75 3.78
C ASP A 101 6.75 -2.79 4.90
N CYS A 102 7.56 -2.60 5.95
CA CYS A 102 7.60 -3.52 7.08
C CYS A 102 6.27 -3.59 7.84
N ILE A 103 5.58 -2.45 7.95
CA ILE A 103 4.21 -2.36 8.52
C ILE A 103 3.23 -3.13 7.65
N SER A 104 3.27 -2.94 6.34
CA SER A 104 2.45 -3.69 5.38
C SER A 104 2.68 -5.19 5.53
N PHE A 105 3.93 -5.64 5.59
CA PHE A 105 4.28 -7.06 5.77
C PHE A 105 3.75 -7.61 7.10
N ALA A 106 3.95 -6.89 8.21
CA ALA A 106 3.48 -7.30 9.53
C ALA A 106 1.95 -7.47 9.56
N ILE A 107 1.21 -6.51 9.01
CA ILE A 107 -0.25 -6.55 8.95
C ILE A 107 -0.74 -7.68 8.06
N MET A 108 -0.15 -7.85 6.88
CA MET A 108 -0.52 -8.93 5.96
C MET A 108 -0.30 -10.31 6.58
N GLU A 109 0.82 -10.53 7.29
CA GLU A 109 1.07 -11.79 8.00
C GLU A 109 0.05 -12.01 9.14
N LYS A 110 -0.14 -11.00 9.99
CA LYS A 110 -1.08 -11.07 11.13
C LYS A 110 -2.50 -11.41 10.68
N MET A 111 -2.96 -10.78 9.60
CA MET A 111 -4.31 -10.95 9.06
C MET A 111 -4.43 -12.07 8.03
N LYS A 112 -3.33 -12.77 7.72
CA LYS A 112 -3.26 -13.83 6.71
C LYS A 112 -3.70 -13.37 5.31
N ILE A 113 -3.38 -12.13 4.96
CA ILE A 113 -3.59 -11.56 3.62
C ILE A 113 -2.50 -12.10 2.72
N LYS A 114 -2.88 -12.73 1.62
CA LYS A 114 -1.94 -13.44 0.74
C LYS A 114 -1.53 -12.63 -0.47
N SER A 115 -2.34 -11.67 -0.88
CA SER A 115 -2.13 -10.93 -2.13
C SER A 115 -1.91 -9.45 -1.84
N ALA A 116 -0.89 -8.87 -2.48
CA ALA A 116 -0.63 -7.44 -2.50
C ALA A 116 -0.78 -6.93 -3.92
N PHE A 117 -1.54 -5.85 -4.08
CA PHE A 117 -1.51 -5.03 -5.27
C PHE A 117 -0.43 -3.95 -5.10
N SER A 118 0.70 -4.13 -5.77
CA SER A 118 1.90 -3.32 -5.61
C SER A 118 2.81 -3.46 -6.83
N PHE A 119 3.47 -2.37 -7.20
CA PHE A 119 4.56 -2.34 -8.18
C PHE A 119 5.93 -2.31 -7.51
N ASP A 120 5.99 -2.32 -6.18
CA ASP A 120 7.24 -2.27 -5.43
C ASP A 120 7.91 -3.65 -5.38
N GLU A 121 9.16 -3.69 -5.85
CA GLU A 121 10.03 -4.86 -5.79
C GLU A 121 10.28 -5.36 -4.34
N HIS A 122 10.10 -4.51 -3.32
CA HIS A 122 10.23 -4.89 -1.92
C HIS A 122 9.28 -6.03 -1.50
N PHE A 123 8.04 -6.03 -2.01
CA PHE A 123 7.11 -7.13 -1.72
C PHE A 123 7.59 -8.45 -2.34
N LYS A 124 8.19 -8.40 -3.53
CA LYS A 124 8.82 -9.57 -4.17
C LYS A 124 10.05 -10.03 -3.39
N GLN A 125 10.88 -9.10 -2.92
CA GLN A 125 12.07 -9.40 -2.10
C GLN A 125 11.70 -10.03 -0.75
N TYR A 126 10.60 -9.61 -0.14
CA TYR A 126 10.09 -10.22 1.09
C TYR A 126 9.62 -11.66 0.85
N GLY A 127 9.04 -11.93 -0.32
CA GLY A 127 8.88 -13.28 -0.88
C GLY A 127 7.79 -14.14 -0.23
N LYS A 128 6.84 -13.52 0.50
CA LYS A 128 5.75 -14.23 1.21
C LYS A 128 4.35 -13.98 0.65
N PHE A 129 4.22 -13.09 -0.33
CA PHE A 129 2.93 -12.65 -0.86
C PHE A 129 2.85 -12.85 -2.38
N ILE A 130 1.63 -13.04 -2.86
CA ILE A 130 1.29 -13.03 -4.29
C ILE A 130 1.18 -11.58 -4.71
N ILE A 131 1.94 -11.18 -5.72
CA ILE A 131 1.94 -9.80 -6.21
C ILE A 131 1.01 -9.72 -7.41
N ILE A 132 0.02 -8.85 -7.30
CA ILE A 132 -0.85 -8.42 -8.38
C ILE A 132 -0.20 -7.14 -8.91
N PRO A 133 0.24 -7.10 -10.17
CA PRO A 133 0.66 -5.86 -10.84
C PRO A 133 -0.55 -5.05 -11.28
#